data_AF-V4B0J5-F1
#
_entry.id   AF-V4B0J5-F1
#
_cell.length_a   1.000
_cell.length_b   1.000
_cell.length_c   1.000
_cell.angle_alpha   90.00
_cell.angle_beta   90.00
_cell.angle_gamma   90.00
#
_symmetry.space_group_name_H-M   'P 1'
#
loop_
_entity.id
_entity.type
_entity.pdbx_description
1 polymer ?
#
loop_
_entity_poly.entity_id
_entity_poly.type
_entity_poly.pdbx_seq_one_letter_code
_entity_poly.pdbx_strand_id
1 'polypeptide(L)'
;MANMLLLLCNKYGIKITQKYLERGHTQMECDSIHAVIEKTVGKKPIYVPQNYVDKICEARVKPFAYRVEVVNYAFFKDYSSLGYYSSIRPGIKVGDPVVTNLRVLKYSGALIRYKNGYSDDLHDLPRRSKQKDPDPSDEPLILHNSAIPIKEEI
;
A
#
# COMPACT_ATOMS: atom_id res chain seq x y z
N MET A 1 0.04 -0.64 5.87
CA MET A 1 0.15 -1.50 4.67
C MET A 1 0.59 -2.94 5.00
N ALA A 2 1.68 -3.15 5.74
CA ALA A 2 2.17 -4.50 6.06
C ALA A 2 1.12 -5.41 6.75
N ASN A 3 0.38 -4.89 7.73
CA ASN A 3 -0.68 -5.64 8.43
C ASN A 3 -1.81 -6.08 7.47
N MET A 4 -2.16 -5.25 6.49
CA MET A 4 -3.17 -5.59 5.47
C MET A 4 -2.71 -6.77 4.62
N LEU A 5 -1.47 -6.72 4.13
CA LEU A 5 -0.90 -7.80 3.30
C LEU A 5 -0.77 -9.10 4.09
N LEU A 6 -0.44 -9.03 5.38
CA LEU A 6 -0.38 -10.18 6.26
C LEU A 6 -1.76 -10.80 6.51
N LEU A 7 -2.79 -9.97 6.77
CA LEU A 7 -4.17 -10.42 6.90
C LEU A 7 -4.66 -11.10 5.62
N LEU A 8 -4.40 -10.50 4.46
CA LEU A 8 -4.77 -11.06 3.15
C LEU A 8 -4.10 -12.43 2.92
N CYS A 9 -2.80 -12.51 3.23
CA CYS A 9 -2.03 -13.74 3.17
C CYS A 9 -2.64 -14.84 4.03
N ASN A 10 -3.03 -14.50 5.27
CA ASN A 10 -3.62 -15.47 6.19
C ASN A 10 -5.04 -15.89 5.78
N LYS A 11 -5.87 -14.93 5.36
CA LYS A 11 -7.27 -15.16 4.98
C LYS A 11 -7.42 -16.07 3.75
N TYR A 12 -6.54 -15.89 2.75
CA TYR A 12 -6.62 -16.66 1.50
C TYR A 12 -5.53 -17.73 1.37
N GLY A 13 -4.62 -17.85 2.33
CA GLY A 13 -3.49 -18.78 2.26
C GLY A 13 -2.46 -18.47 1.15
N ILE A 14 -2.44 -17.25 0.63
CA ILE A 14 -1.58 -16.84 -0.50
C ILE A 14 -0.25 -16.27 0.02
N LYS A 15 0.87 -16.61 -0.62
CA LYS A 15 2.18 -16.02 -0.29
C LYS A 15 2.42 -14.75 -1.10
N ILE A 16 2.70 -13.63 -0.42
CA ILE A 16 2.96 -12.34 -1.08
C ILE A 16 4.44 -12.02 -0.96
N THR A 17 5.07 -11.60 -2.05
CA THR A 17 6.47 -11.16 -2.07
C THR A 17 6.55 -9.74 -2.60
N GLN A 18 7.01 -8.83 -1.75
CA GLN A 18 7.25 -7.43 -2.08
C GLN A 18 8.75 -7.23 -2.27
N LYS A 19 9.16 -6.87 -3.49
CA LYS A 19 10.56 -6.58 -3.83
C LYS A 19 10.77 -5.08 -3.88
N TYR A 20 11.83 -4.59 -3.25
CA TYR A 20 12.29 -3.22 -3.34
C TYR A 20 13.45 -3.17 -4.33
N LEU A 21 13.20 -2.55 -5.48
CA LEU A 21 14.19 -2.35 -6.52
C LEU A 21 15.00 -1.08 -6.24
N GLU A 22 16.24 -1.06 -6.72
CA GLU A 22 17.10 0.12 -6.64
C GLU A 22 16.56 1.27 -7.49
N ARG A 23 16.90 2.50 -7.09
CA ARG A 23 16.55 3.71 -7.85
C ARG A 23 17.05 3.54 -9.29
N GLY A 24 16.14 3.64 -10.26
CA GLY A 24 16.43 3.48 -11.69
C GLY A 24 15.84 2.23 -12.34
N HIS A 25 15.30 1.27 -11.57
CA HIS A 25 14.74 0.01 -12.10
C HIS A 25 13.22 -0.14 -11.91
N THR A 26 12.50 0.95 -11.69
CA THR A 26 11.04 0.93 -11.51
C THR A 26 10.32 0.97 -12.85
N GLN A 27 10.16 -0.18 -13.51
CA GLN A 27 9.09 -0.37 -14.49
C GLN A 27 7.83 -0.83 -13.75
N MET A 28 7.21 0.09 -12.99
CA MET A 28 5.92 -0.19 -12.37
C MET A 28 4.83 0.18 -13.37
N GLU A 29 3.99 -0.78 -13.77
CA GLU A 29 2.87 -0.52 -14.71
C GLU A 29 1.96 0.63 -14.23
N CYS A 30 1.79 0.77 -12.92
CA CYS A 30 1.05 1.88 -12.30
C CYS A 30 1.61 3.26 -12.69
N ASP A 31 2.93 3.39 -12.84
CA ASP A 31 3.59 4.64 -13.20
C ASP A 31 3.23 5.07 -14.64
N SER A 32 3.08 4.09 -15.54
CA SER A 32 2.62 4.34 -16.90
C SER A 32 1.17 4.87 -16.93
N ILE A 33 0.31 4.41 -16.03
CA ILE A 33 -1.07 4.89 -15.91
C ILE A 33 -1.08 6.32 -15.37
N HIS A 34 -0.30 6.61 -14.31
CA HIS A 34 -0.19 7.95 -13.74
C HIS A 34 0.26 8.97 -14.79
N ALA A 35 1.33 8.69 -15.52
CA ALA A 35 1.85 9.60 -16.54
C ALA A 35 0.81 9.95 -17.63
N VAL A 36 -0.02 8.97 -18.03
CA VAL A 36 -1.07 9.16 -19.04
C VAL A 36 -2.22 10.02 -18.50
N ILE A 37 -2.64 9.77 -17.26
CA ILE A 37 -3.69 10.55 -16.59
C ILE A 37 -3.21 11.99 -16.39
N GLU A 38 -2.01 12.21 -15.85
CA GLU A 38 -1.45 13.54 -15.60
C GLU A 38 -1.37 14.38 -16.88
N LYS A 39 -0.88 13.77 -17.97
CA LYS A 39 -0.80 14.42 -19.28
C LYS A 39 -2.17 14.85 -19.83
N THR A 40 -3.22 14.11 -19.49
CA THR A 40 -4.60 14.37 -19.96
C THR A 40 -5.30 15.41 -19.08
N VAL A 41 -5.18 15.27 -17.76
CA VAL A 41 -5.80 16.15 -16.76
C VAL A 41 -5.16 17.54 -16.80
N GLY A 42 -3.84 17.63 -16.87
CA GLY A 42 -3.11 18.92 -16.85
C GLY A 42 -3.37 19.84 -18.05
N LYS A 43 -3.94 19.33 -19.14
CA LYS A 43 -4.21 20.11 -20.37
C LYS A 43 -5.64 20.64 -20.49
N LYS A 44 -6.54 20.25 -19.60
CA LYS A 44 -7.98 20.55 -19.70
C LYS A 44 -8.49 21.21 -18.42
N PRO A 45 -9.32 22.26 -18.45
CA PRO A 45 -9.86 22.91 -17.25
C PRO A 45 -10.80 21.99 -16.47
N ILE A 46 -10.74 22.01 -15.14
CA ILE A 46 -11.56 21.20 -14.24
C ILE A 46 -12.45 22.13 -13.43
N TYR A 47 -13.76 22.01 -13.61
CA TYR A 47 -14.74 22.87 -12.95
C TYR A 47 -15.47 22.16 -11.81
N VAL A 48 -15.66 20.85 -11.94
CA VAL A 48 -16.31 20.01 -10.93
C VAL A 48 -15.52 18.72 -10.70
N PRO A 49 -15.58 18.10 -9.51
CA PRO A 49 -14.88 16.86 -9.22
C PRO A 49 -15.23 15.71 -10.18
N GLN A 50 -16.48 15.65 -10.65
CA GLN A 50 -16.92 14.66 -11.64
C GLN A 50 -16.08 14.70 -12.93
N ASN A 51 -15.60 15.88 -13.33
CA ASN A 51 -14.78 16.02 -14.54
C ASN A 51 -13.45 15.24 -14.42
N TYR A 52 -12.97 14.92 -13.21
CA TYR A 52 -11.82 14.04 -13.06
C TYR A 52 -12.15 12.62 -13.55
N VAL A 53 -13.32 12.10 -13.19
CA VAL A 53 -13.76 10.76 -13.58
C VAL A 53 -13.80 10.65 -15.10
N ASP A 54 -14.47 11.59 -15.76
CA ASP A 54 -14.63 11.60 -17.21
C ASP A 54 -13.26 11.68 -17.92
N LYS A 55 -12.38 12.55 -17.44
CA LYS A 55 -11.03 12.70 -18.01
C LYS A 55 -10.12 11.50 -17.78
N ILE A 56 -10.24 10.85 -16.62
CA ILE A 56 -9.47 9.64 -16.34
C ILE A 56 -9.97 8.51 -17.24
N CYS A 57 -11.28 8.35 -17.46
CA CYS A 57 -11.81 7.38 -18.41
C CYS A 57 -11.24 7.60 -19.82
N GLU A 58 -11.22 8.85 -20.29
CA GLU A 58 -10.72 9.24 -21.62
C GLU A 58 -9.19 9.21 -21.77
N ALA A 59 -8.43 9.11 -20.67
CA ALA A 59 -6.98 9.28 -20.71
C ALA A 59 -6.27 8.21 -21.56
N ARG A 60 -6.81 6.99 -21.64
CA ARG A 60 -6.26 5.91 -22.46
C ARG A 60 -7.20 5.55 -23.61
N VAL A 61 -6.76 5.79 -24.83
CA VAL A 61 -7.54 5.45 -26.04
C VAL A 61 -7.30 4.02 -26.51
N LYS A 62 -6.05 3.53 -26.44
CA LYS A 62 -5.67 2.16 -26.82
C LYS A 62 -5.00 1.42 -25.65
N PRO A 63 -5.27 0.12 -25.44
CA PRO A 63 -6.23 -0.71 -26.17
C PRO A 63 -7.70 -0.39 -25.85
N PHE A 64 -8.00 0.23 -24.71
CA PHE A 64 -9.34 0.65 -24.30
C PHE A 64 -9.28 1.69 -23.17
N ALA A 65 -10.37 2.44 -22.98
CA ALA A 65 -10.58 3.43 -21.93
C ALA A 65 -10.41 2.84 -20.52
N TYR A 66 -9.98 3.67 -19.56
CA TYR A 66 -9.89 3.22 -18.17
C TYR A 66 -11.29 3.06 -17.57
N ARG A 67 -11.48 2.02 -16.76
CA ARG A 67 -12.66 1.88 -15.90
C ARG A 67 -12.37 2.61 -14.58
N VAL A 68 -13.17 3.63 -14.28
CA VAL A 68 -13.06 4.41 -13.05
C VAL A 68 -14.20 4.04 -12.12
N GLU A 69 -13.87 3.66 -10.89
CA GLU A 69 -14.84 3.40 -9.83
C GLU A 69 -14.68 4.46 -8.75
N VAL A 70 -15.76 5.20 -8.48
CA VAL A 70 -15.77 6.19 -7.41
C VAL A 70 -15.97 5.48 -6.08
N VAL A 71 -14.98 5.59 -5.21
CA VAL A 71 -14.99 5.00 -3.88
C VAL A 71 -15.62 5.93 -2.85
N ASN A 72 -16.25 5.36 -1.83
CA ASN A 72 -16.81 6.09 -0.70
C ASN A 72 -16.03 5.80 0.60
N TYR A 73 -16.47 6.39 1.71
CA TYR A 73 -15.83 6.22 3.02
C TYR A 73 -15.74 4.76 3.49
N ALA A 74 -16.68 3.90 3.08
CA ALA A 74 -16.69 2.48 3.45
C ALA A 74 -15.54 1.67 2.82
N PHE A 75 -14.92 2.19 1.75
CA PHE A 75 -13.77 1.56 1.10
C PHE A 75 -12.49 1.69 1.93
N PHE A 76 -12.30 2.82 2.61
CA PHE A 76 -11.08 3.12 3.34
C PHE A 76 -11.10 2.49 4.72
N LYS A 77 -10.14 1.59 4.98
CA LYS A 77 -10.04 0.80 6.21
C LYS A 77 -8.74 1.11 6.95
N ASP A 78 -8.79 1.19 8.27
CA ASP A 78 -7.63 1.34 9.14
C ASP A 78 -7.10 -0.02 9.62
N TYR A 79 -5.97 -0.42 9.04
CA TYR A 79 -5.25 -1.65 9.39
C TYR A 79 -4.21 -1.47 10.50
N SER A 80 -4.06 -0.24 11.03
CA SER A 80 -3.13 0.06 12.12
C SER A 80 -3.66 -0.50 13.44
N SER A 81 -4.98 -0.44 13.62
CA SER A 81 -5.73 -1.01 14.75
C SER A 81 -5.53 -2.52 14.97
N LEU A 82 -5.15 -3.27 13.92
CA LEU A 82 -4.97 -4.73 14.00
C LEU A 82 -3.78 -5.18 14.87
N GLY A 83 -2.74 -4.34 14.98
CA GLY A 83 -1.64 -4.58 15.93
C GLY A 83 -0.82 -5.86 15.72
N TYR A 84 -0.59 -6.30 14.47
CA TYR A 84 0.27 -7.47 14.16
C TYR A 84 1.76 -7.15 14.12
N TYR A 85 2.11 -6.09 13.39
CA TYR A 85 3.45 -5.52 13.37
C TYR A 85 3.35 -4.00 13.52
N SER A 86 4.14 -3.46 14.45
CA SER A 86 4.25 -2.00 14.66
C SER A 86 5.20 -1.33 13.69
N SER A 87 6.15 -2.08 13.12
CA SER A 87 7.14 -1.56 12.18
C SER A 87 7.66 -2.67 11.26
N ILE A 88 7.94 -2.32 10.00
CA ILE A 88 8.68 -3.17 9.06
C ILE A 88 10.20 -3.02 9.18
N ARG A 89 10.69 -2.18 10.10
CA ARG A 89 12.12 -1.94 10.29
C ARG A 89 12.77 -3.17 10.94
N PRO A 90 13.80 -3.79 10.33
CA PRO A 90 14.51 -4.91 10.94
C PRO A 90 15.25 -4.53 12.22
N GLY A 91 15.99 -3.43 12.17
CA GLY A 91 16.91 -3.00 13.22
C GLY A 91 16.25 -2.29 14.40
N ILE A 92 16.75 -2.51 15.63
CA ILE A 92 16.21 -1.90 16.85
C ILE A 92 17.06 -0.71 17.28
N LYS A 93 18.39 -0.85 17.26
CA LYS A 93 19.35 0.14 17.74
C LYS A 93 19.78 1.10 16.64
N VAL A 94 20.43 2.19 17.05
CA VAL A 94 21.14 3.09 16.13
C VAL A 94 22.30 2.30 15.51
N GLY A 95 22.39 2.31 14.18
CA GLY A 95 23.35 1.50 13.43
C GLY A 95 22.80 0.19 12.85
N ASP A 96 21.67 -0.30 13.36
CA ASP A 96 21.03 -1.50 12.79
C ASP A 96 20.34 -1.20 11.44
N PRO A 97 20.14 -2.23 10.58
CA PRO A 97 19.48 -2.07 9.28
C PRO A 97 18.11 -1.38 9.39
N VAL A 98 17.90 -0.38 8.55
CA VAL A 98 16.66 0.39 8.47
C VAL A 98 15.83 -0.06 7.27
N VAL A 99 14.65 0.53 7.10
CA VAL A 99 13.71 0.19 6.02
C VAL A 99 14.35 0.34 4.63
N THR A 100 15.29 1.27 4.46
CA THR A 100 15.99 1.48 3.18
C THR A 100 16.96 0.37 2.81
N ASN A 101 17.36 -0.47 3.77
CA ASN A 101 18.21 -1.63 3.51
C ASN A 101 17.40 -2.87 3.05
N LEU A 102 16.07 -2.82 3.16
CA LEU A 102 15.21 -3.93 2.74
C LEU A 102 15.26 -4.12 1.23
N ARG A 103 15.45 -5.36 0.79
CA ARG A 103 15.34 -5.76 -0.61
C ARG A 103 14.08 -6.55 -0.88
N VAL A 104 13.67 -7.38 0.07
CA VAL A 104 12.48 -8.20 -0.04
C VAL A 104 11.76 -8.26 1.30
N LEU A 105 10.43 -8.15 1.26
CA LEU A 105 9.52 -8.59 2.31
C LEU A 105 8.66 -9.72 1.77
N LYS A 106 8.55 -10.80 2.53
CA LYS A 106 7.73 -11.97 2.20
C LYS A 106 6.71 -12.20 3.31
N TYR A 107 5.45 -12.24 2.94
CA TYR A 107 4.32 -12.49 3.81
C TYR A 107 3.88 -13.93 3.62
N SER A 108 3.86 -14.72 4.71
CA SER A 108 3.47 -16.13 4.68
C SER A 108 2.84 -16.54 6.00
N GLY A 109 1.57 -16.92 5.98
CA GLY A 109 0.82 -17.26 7.19
C GLY A 109 0.80 -16.09 8.17
N ALA A 110 1.33 -16.30 9.38
CA ALA A 110 1.39 -15.30 10.44
C ALA A 110 2.68 -14.45 10.46
N LEU A 111 3.66 -14.74 9.60
CA LEU A 111 5.00 -14.15 9.69
C LEU A 111 5.35 -13.28 8.48
N ILE A 112 6.07 -12.20 8.78
CA ILE A 112 6.77 -11.39 7.79
C ILE A 112 8.25 -11.78 7.84
N ARG A 113 8.81 -12.12 6.68
CA ARG A 113 10.25 -12.39 6.50
C ARG A 113 10.89 -11.35 5.62
N TYR A 114 12.17 -11.09 5.81
CA TYR A 114 12.89 -10.07 5.04
C TYR A 114 14.28 -10.54 4.58
N LYS A 115 14.81 -9.84 3.56
CA LYS A 115 16.21 -9.94 3.10
C LYS A 115 16.80 -8.54 2.91
N ASN A 116 18.08 -8.38 3.24
CA ASN A 116 18.83 -7.12 3.04
C ASN A 116 19.80 -7.19 1.85
N GLY A 117 20.33 -8.37 1.54
CA GLY A 117 21.09 -8.68 0.34
C GLY A 117 20.30 -9.55 -0.63
N TYR A 118 20.73 -9.58 -1.90
CA TYR A 118 20.12 -10.45 -2.92
C TYR A 118 20.44 -11.93 -2.68
N SER A 119 21.64 -12.21 -2.14
CA SER A 119 22.12 -13.55 -1.83
C SER A 119 21.81 -14.01 -0.40
N ASP A 120 21.32 -13.12 0.46
CA ASP A 120 21.04 -13.43 1.87
C ASP A 120 19.86 -14.41 1.99
N ASP A 121 19.81 -15.14 3.11
CA ASP A 121 18.65 -15.95 3.47
C ASP A 121 17.50 -15.10 4.02
N LEU A 122 16.28 -15.66 4.00
CA LEU A 122 15.10 -15.01 4.58
C LEU A 122 15.19 -15.08 6.11
N HIS A 123 15.16 -13.92 6.76
CA HIS A 123 15.08 -13.83 8.21
C HIS A 123 13.69 -13.41 8.66
N ASP A 124 13.24 -13.91 9.81
CA ASP A 124 11.97 -13.48 10.40
C ASP A 124 12.09 -12.04 10.90
N LEU A 125 11.11 -11.21 10.53
CA LEU A 125 11.06 -9.82 10.97
C LEU A 125 10.75 -9.77 12.48
N PRO A 126 11.55 -9.04 13.28
CA PRO A 126 11.36 -9.02 14.73
C PRO A 126 10.05 -8.32 15.11
N ARG A 127 9.29 -8.94 16.02
CA ARG A 127 8.10 -8.34 16.64
C ARG A 127 8.52 -7.61 17.91
N ARG A 128 8.29 -6.29 17.96
CA ARG A 128 8.81 -5.42 19.02
C ARG A 128 7.99 -5.42 20.33
N SER A 129 6.88 -6.14 20.39
CA SER A 129 6.05 -6.32 21.60
C SER A 129 5.14 -7.56 21.49
N LYS A 130 4.32 -7.84 22.51
CA LYS A 130 3.23 -8.84 22.50
C LYS A 130 2.15 -8.46 21.47
N GLN A 131 2.50 -8.50 20.19
CA GLN A 131 1.59 -8.24 19.08
C GLN A 131 0.71 -9.47 18.86
N LYS A 132 -0.54 -9.24 18.47
CA LYS A 132 -1.51 -10.29 18.17
C LYS A 132 -1.09 -11.03 16.88
N ASP A 133 -1.28 -12.34 16.83
CA ASP A 133 -1.18 -13.08 15.57
C ASP A 133 -2.36 -12.74 14.65
N PRO A 134 -2.16 -12.64 13.33
CA PRO A 134 -3.25 -12.37 12.42
C PRO A 134 -4.30 -13.48 12.50
N ASP A 135 -5.56 -13.09 12.57
CA ASP A 135 -6.71 -14.00 12.51
C ASP A 135 -7.49 -13.72 11.22
N PRO A 136 -7.86 -14.74 10.40
CA PRO A 136 -8.70 -14.54 9.22
C PRO A 136 -10.05 -13.85 9.49
N SER A 137 -10.57 -13.92 10.72
CA SER A 137 -11.81 -13.22 11.12
C SER A 137 -11.61 -11.77 11.50
N ASP A 138 -10.37 -11.27 11.57
CA ASP A 138 -10.12 -9.88 11.91
C ASP A 138 -10.64 -8.94 10.82
N GLU A 139 -11.45 -7.96 11.23
CA GLU A 139 -11.92 -6.90 10.36
C GLU A 139 -11.32 -5.55 10.79
N PRO A 140 -10.62 -4.85 9.89
CA PRO A 140 -10.13 -3.52 10.16
C PRO A 140 -11.29 -2.53 10.28
N LEU A 141 -11.13 -1.53 11.14
CA LEU A 141 -12.10 -0.46 11.30
C LEU A 141 -12.18 0.41 10.04
N ILE A 142 -13.27 1.15 9.88
CA ILE A 142 -13.39 2.18 8.84
C ILE A 142 -12.43 3.33 9.21
N LEU A 143 -11.66 3.82 8.23
CA LEU A 143 -10.67 4.88 8.46
C LEU A 143 -11.33 6.23 8.80
N HIS A 144 -12.41 6.57 8.09
CA HIS A 144 -13.20 7.77 8.32
C HIS A 144 -14.68 7.45 8.21
N ASN A 145 -15.47 7.83 9.22
CA ASN A 145 -16.92 7.57 9.23
C ASN A 145 -17.73 8.64 8.49
N SER A 146 -17.12 9.81 8.22
CA SER A 146 -17.77 10.95 7.59
C SER A 146 -16.75 11.86 6.89
N ALA A 147 -17.24 12.84 6.14
CA ALA A 147 -16.40 13.93 5.64
C ALA A 147 -15.64 14.61 6.78
N ILE A 148 -14.37 14.94 6.54
CA ILE A 148 -13.54 15.68 7.48
C ILE A 148 -14.02 17.14 7.45
N PRO A 149 -14.34 17.75 8.60
CA PRO A 149 -14.74 19.14 8.64
C PRO A 149 -13.61 20.05 8.13
N ILE A 150 -13.96 21.04 7.32
CA ILE A 150 -13.02 22.07 6.88
C ILE A 150 -12.68 22.90 8.12
N LYS A 151 -11.39 23.01 8.44
CA LYS A 151 -10.96 23.93 9.49
C LYS A 151 -11.19 25.35 8.98
N GLU A 152 -11.96 26.14 9.72
CA GLU A 152 -12.07 27.58 9.48
C GLU A 152 -10.68 28.18 9.70
N GLU A 153 -10.17 28.91 8.70
CA GLU A 153 -8.98 29.74 8.88
C GLU A 153 -9.37 30.91 9.78
N ILE A 154 -8.67 31.05 10.93
CA ILE A 154 -8.80 32.17 11.87
C ILE A 154 -7.93 33.33 11.39
#